data_AF-A0A399SWQ0-F1
#
_entry.id   AF-A0A399SWQ0-F1
#
_cell.length_a   1.000
_cell.length_b   1.000
_cell.length_c   1.000
_cell.angle_alpha   90.00
_cell.angle_beta   90.00
_cell.angle_gamma   90.00
#
_symmetry.space_group_name_H-M   'P 1'
#
loop_
_entity.id
_entity.type
_entity.pdbx_description
1 polymer ?
#
loop_
_entity_poly.entity_id
_entity_poly.type
_entity_poly.pdbx_seq_one_letter_code
_entity_poly.pdbx_strand_id
1 'polypeptide(L)'
;MLQSFKILRGKSKKTDTDFRESIPEASDEEIVQILKKRSYYIPEAAELAITEAIKRGIIHSEQDLFAEEYKEKELSFTWFPRIHDLFTRAKIRKSIARSLVIAGVIPLVYGMLEMNRGVRWEGSLILVFGLLWMFLAAQLNRHYHKNFVFGLLGCDVIGAAYVFFRIVLHSEKLFLDLFIAGALFVLVTYGLFYLVLMRRSDK
;
A
#
# COMPACT_ATOMS: atom_id res chain seq x y z
N MET A 1 32.04 13.23 7.93
CA MET A 1 31.90 11.76 7.90
C MET A 1 30.44 11.44 7.56
N LEU A 2 30.10 11.46 6.27
CA LEU A 2 28.73 11.35 5.75
C LEU A 2 28.47 9.90 5.32
N GLN A 3 27.75 9.13 6.13
CA GLN A 3 27.28 7.80 5.75
C GLN A 3 25.81 7.86 5.31
N SER A 4 25.63 7.81 3.99
CA SER A 4 24.65 6.97 3.29
C SER A 4 23.23 6.86 3.88
N PHE A 5 22.41 7.90 3.67
CA PHE A 5 20.94 7.75 3.61
C PHE A 5 20.51 7.57 2.15
N LYS A 6 20.81 6.38 1.60
CA LYS A 6 20.34 5.94 0.28
C LYS A 6 18.97 5.27 0.44
N ILE A 7 17.97 6.04 0.90
CA ILE A 7 16.60 5.55 1.04
C ILE A 7 15.87 5.74 -0.30
N LEU A 8 15.55 4.61 -0.93
CA LEU A 8 14.44 4.41 -1.86
C LEU A 8 14.29 5.43 -3.02
N ARG A 9 15.27 5.43 -3.94
CA ARG A 9 14.99 5.72 -5.36
C ARG A 9 14.09 4.61 -5.92
N GLY A 10 12.78 4.73 -5.72
CA GLY A 10 11.78 3.88 -6.37
C GLY A 10 11.99 3.96 -7.88
N LYS A 11 12.06 2.80 -8.54
CA LYS A 11 12.18 2.66 -10.01
C LYS A 11 10.98 3.31 -10.71
N SER A 12 11.11 4.60 -10.95
CA SER A 12 10.26 5.44 -11.78
C SER A 12 10.84 5.47 -13.20
N LYS A 13 11.03 4.30 -13.82
CA LYS A 13 11.69 4.17 -15.14
C LYS A 13 10.78 4.58 -16.31
N LYS A 14 9.63 5.20 -16.03
CA LYS A 14 8.61 5.60 -17.03
C LYS A 14 8.09 7.03 -16.87
N THR A 15 8.77 7.85 -16.06
CA THR A 15 8.34 9.22 -15.73
C THR A 15 9.29 10.27 -16.31
N ASP A 16 10.41 9.86 -16.89
CA ASP A 16 11.43 10.75 -17.46
C ASP A 16 10.90 11.60 -18.63
N THR A 17 9.91 11.06 -19.33
CA THR A 17 9.23 11.74 -20.44
C THR A 17 8.02 12.58 -20.01
N ASP A 18 7.46 12.34 -18.82
CA ASP A 18 6.13 12.86 -18.45
C ASP A 18 6.21 14.26 -17.81
N PHE A 19 7.26 14.56 -17.03
CA PHE A 19 7.38 15.87 -16.37
C PHE A 19 7.77 17.02 -17.29
N ARG A 20 8.43 16.72 -18.43
CA ARG A 20 8.77 17.72 -19.44
C ARG A 20 7.56 18.25 -20.19
N GLU A 21 6.51 17.44 -20.30
CA GLU A 21 5.24 17.81 -20.94
C GLU A 21 4.24 18.35 -19.89
N SER A 22 4.15 17.72 -18.71
CA SER A 22 3.16 18.09 -17.70
C SER A 22 3.47 19.34 -16.87
N ILE A 23 4.74 19.68 -16.59
CA ILE A 23 5.07 20.88 -15.81
C ILE A 23 4.74 22.17 -16.58
N PRO A 24 5.03 22.29 -17.89
CA PRO A 24 4.59 23.44 -18.67
C PRO A 24 3.06 23.57 -18.81
N GLU A 25 2.30 22.48 -18.65
CA GLU A 25 0.83 22.51 -18.70
C GLU A 25 0.17 22.66 -17.33
N ALA A 26 0.94 22.56 -16.24
CA ALA A 26 0.44 22.68 -14.87
C ALA A 26 -0.09 24.09 -14.57
N SER A 27 -1.12 24.17 -13.73
CA SER A 27 -1.63 25.43 -13.19
C SER A 27 -0.66 26.07 -12.20
N ASP A 28 -0.81 27.37 -11.95
CA ASP A 28 0.08 28.10 -11.04
C ASP A 28 0.00 27.52 -9.62
N GLU A 29 -1.19 27.11 -9.15
CA GLU A 29 -1.37 26.45 -7.86
C GLU A 29 -0.64 25.09 -7.78
N GLU A 30 -0.62 24.33 -8.88
CA GLU A 30 0.10 23.07 -8.98
C GLU A 30 1.62 23.29 -8.96
N ILE A 31 2.12 24.32 -9.64
CA ILE A 31 3.53 24.70 -9.60
C ILE A 31 3.95 25.04 -8.16
N VAL A 32 3.15 25.83 -7.43
CA VAL A 32 3.41 26.12 -6.01
C VAL A 32 3.46 24.84 -5.16
N GLN A 33 2.57 23.87 -5.42
CA GLN A 33 2.60 22.57 -4.73
C GLN A 33 3.87 21.77 -5.03
N ILE A 34 4.36 21.80 -6.27
CA ILE A 34 5.59 21.14 -6.69
C ILE A 34 6.79 21.79 -5.99
N LEU A 35 6.86 23.13 -5.95
CA LEU A 35 7.93 23.87 -5.27
C LEU A 35 8.02 23.55 -3.77
N LYS A 36 6.86 23.38 -3.10
CA LYS A 36 6.77 22.97 -1.67
C LYS A 36 7.25 21.55 -1.39
N LYS A 37 7.33 20.69 -2.41
CA LYS A 37 7.72 19.27 -2.31
C LYS A 37 8.99 18.95 -3.08
N ARG A 38 9.78 19.97 -3.48
CA ARG A 38 10.91 19.86 -4.40
C ARG A 38 11.96 18.81 -4.01
N SER A 39 12.24 18.58 -2.72
CA SER A 39 13.19 17.56 -2.25
C SER A 39 12.76 16.13 -2.58
N TYR A 40 11.47 15.92 -2.86
CA TYR A 40 10.90 14.61 -3.12
C TYR A 40 10.74 14.31 -4.62
N TYR A 41 10.97 15.30 -5.48
CA TYR A 41 10.96 15.13 -6.93
C TYR A 41 12.34 14.74 -7.46
N ILE A 42 12.37 14.29 -8.72
CA ILE A 42 13.63 14.13 -9.46
C ILE A 42 14.24 15.53 -9.61
N PRO A 43 15.56 15.72 -9.36
CA PRO A 43 16.20 17.04 -9.41
C PRO A 43 15.88 17.83 -10.68
N GLU A 44 15.92 17.15 -11.83
CA GLU A 44 15.60 17.72 -13.15
C GLU A 44 14.15 18.24 -13.25
N ALA A 45 13.19 17.56 -12.62
CA ALA A 45 11.80 18.01 -12.57
C ALA A 45 11.61 19.19 -11.61
N ALA A 46 12.34 19.20 -10.49
CA ALA A 46 12.34 20.33 -9.56
C ALA A 46 12.95 21.59 -10.19
N GLU A 47 14.07 21.47 -10.90
CA GLU A 47 14.68 22.57 -11.66
C GLU A 47 13.76 23.10 -12.76
N LEU A 48 13.08 22.22 -13.47
CA LEU A 48 12.14 22.60 -14.53
C LEU A 48 10.94 23.35 -13.94
N ALA A 49 10.42 22.91 -12.79
CA ALA A 49 9.36 23.62 -12.07
C ALA A 49 9.81 24.98 -11.54
N ILE A 50 11.04 25.12 -11.05
CA ILE A 50 11.63 26.41 -10.63
C ILE A 50 11.73 27.35 -11.84
N THR A 51 12.21 26.85 -12.96
CA THR A 51 12.38 27.64 -14.20
C THR A 51 11.03 28.13 -14.72
N GLU A 52 10.02 27.27 -14.76
CA GLU A 52 8.66 27.66 -15.17
C GLU A 52 8.01 28.63 -14.16
N ALA A 53 8.26 28.45 -12.86
CA ALA A 53 7.77 29.38 -11.84
C ALA A 53 8.38 30.79 -11.98
N ILE A 54 9.67 30.88 -12.31
CA ILE A 54 10.34 32.16 -12.62
C ILE A 54 9.75 32.79 -13.88
N LYS A 55 9.61 31.99 -14.94
CA LYS A 55 9.08 32.45 -16.24
C LYS A 55 7.65 32.99 -16.13
N ARG A 56 6.83 32.43 -15.25
CA ARG A 56 5.44 32.85 -15.00
C ARG A 56 5.32 33.96 -13.94
N GLY A 57 6.42 34.34 -13.28
CA GLY A 57 6.42 35.36 -12.23
C GLY A 57 5.79 34.88 -10.91
N ILE A 58 5.68 33.57 -10.69
CA ILE A 58 5.21 32.97 -9.42
C ILE A 58 6.28 33.20 -8.34
N ILE A 59 7.55 33.03 -8.72
CA ILE A 59 8.72 33.43 -7.95
C ILE A 59 9.59 34.35 -8.82
N HIS A 60 10.29 35.30 -8.23
CA HIS A 60 11.14 36.25 -8.96
C HIS A 60 12.57 35.74 -9.06
N SER A 61 12.99 34.95 -8.08
CA SER A 61 14.33 34.36 -8.02
C SER A 61 14.31 33.04 -7.25
N GLU A 62 15.37 32.25 -7.37
CA GLU A 62 15.55 31.05 -6.54
C GLU A 62 15.61 31.38 -5.04
N GLN A 63 15.97 32.62 -4.67
CA GLN A 63 16.02 33.05 -3.27
C GLN A 63 14.63 33.12 -2.64
N ASP A 64 13.58 33.26 -3.45
CA ASP A 64 12.19 33.28 -3.00
C ASP A 64 11.75 31.88 -2.50
N LEU A 65 12.47 30.82 -2.86
CA LEU A 65 12.21 29.45 -2.38
C LEU A 65 12.45 29.27 -0.87
N PHE A 66 13.10 30.25 -0.23
CA PHE A 66 13.30 30.31 1.22
C PHE A 66 12.17 31.05 1.95
N ALA A 67 11.28 31.74 1.22
CA ALA A 67 10.12 32.38 1.82
C ALA A 67 9.20 31.32 2.43
N GLU A 68 8.46 31.70 3.48
CA GLU A 68 7.59 30.80 4.24
C GLU A 68 6.50 30.16 3.35
N GLU A 69 6.09 30.86 2.30
CA GLU A 69 5.12 30.42 1.31
C GLU A 69 5.63 29.29 0.40
N TYR A 70 6.94 29.15 0.22
CA TYR A 70 7.59 28.12 -0.63
C TYR A 70 8.49 27.19 0.16
N LYS A 71 8.50 27.34 1.49
CA LYS A 71 9.26 26.50 2.40
C LYS A 71 8.81 25.06 2.24
N GLU A 72 9.81 24.19 2.16
CA GLU A 72 9.61 22.76 1.99
C GLU A 72 8.77 22.21 3.15
N LYS A 73 7.61 21.64 2.82
CA LYS A 73 6.83 20.93 3.81
C LYS A 73 7.44 19.56 3.99
N GLU A 74 8.01 19.32 5.17
CA GLU A 74 8.40 17.98 5.58
C GLU A 74 7.17 17.07 5.49
N LEU A 75 7.29 15.99 4.71
CA LEU A 75 6.28 14.92 4.70
C LEU A 75 6.25 14.29 6.10
N SER A 76 5.29 14.70 6.92
CA SER A 76 5.05 14.05 8.21
C SER A 76 4.78 12.57 7.95
N PHE A 77 5.58 11.69 8.58
CA PHE A 77 5.36 10.25 8.49
C PHE A 77 3.91 9.94 8.89
N THR A 78 3.16 9.38 7.95
CA THR A 78 1.79 8.95 8.19
C THR A 78 1.70 7.48 7.90
N TRP A 79 1.26 6.70 8.90
CA TRP A 79 0.98 5.27 8.79
C TRP A 79 -0.03 4.96 7.67
N PHE A 80 -0.82 5.96 7.26
CA PHE A 80 -1.77 5.88 6.18
C PHE A 80 -1.55 7.05 5.21
N PRO A 81 -0.64 6.93 4.23
CA PRO A 81 -0.39 8.00 3.27
C PRO A 81 -1.67 8.28 2.47
N ARG A 82 -2.06 9.55 2.37
CA ARG A 82 -3.16 9.96 1.49
C ARG A 82 -2.64 10.01 0.06
N ILE A 83 -3.21 9.17 -0.80
CA ILE A 83 -2.92 9.19 -2.23
C ILE A 83 -3.91 10.17 -2.88
N HIS A 84 -3.40 11.27 -3.42
CA HIS A 84 -4.21 12.28 -4.11
C HIS A 84 -4.59 11.86 -5.54
N ASP A 85 -3.74 11.09 -6.21
CA ASP A 85 -4.00 10.61 -7.57
C ASP A 85 -4.92 9.37 -7.60
N LEU A 86 -6.07 9.52 -8.28
CA LEU A 86 -7.06 8.46 -8.46
C LEU A 86 -6.50 7.25 -9.21
N PHE A 87 -5.59 7.46 -10.17
CA PHE A 87 -5.00 6.38 -10.96
C PHE A 87 -4.07 5.51 -10.12
N THR A 88 -3.14 6.14 -9.40
CA THR A 88 -2.22 5.49 -8.45
C THR A 88 -2.99 4.75 -7.37
N ARG A 89 -4.09 5.33 -6.88
CA ARG A 89 -4.95 4.71 -5.88
C ARG A 89 -5.64 3.45 -6.39
N ALA A 90 -6.19 3.48 -7.61
CA ALA A 90 -6.79 2.30 -8.23
C ALA A 90 -5.74 1.19 -8.47
N LYS A 91 -4.51 1.56 -8.83
CA LYS A 91 -3.37 0.65 -9.01
C LYS A 91 -2.96 -0.03 -7.70
N ILE A 92 -2.82 0.73 -6.61
CA ILE A 92 -2.47 0.21 -5.29
C ILE A 92 -3.56 -0.73 -4.79
N ARG A 93 -4.84 -0.35 -4.92
CA ARG A 93 -5.97 -1.22 -4.58
C ARG A 93 -5.91 -2.56 -5.30
N LYS A 94 -5.71 -2.56 -6.62
CA LYS A 94 -5.57 -3.80 -7.41
C LYS A 94 -4.34 -4.62 -7.00
N SER A 95 -3.25 -3.96 -6.59
CA SER A 95 -2.07 -4.65 -6.07
C SER A 95 -2.38 -5.40 -4.79
N ILE A 96 -2.99 -4.72 -3.81
CA ILE A 96 -3.37 -5.32 -2.52
C ILE A 96 -4.35 -6.49 -2.75
N ALA A 97 -5.38 -6.29 -3.58
CA ALA A 97 -6.34 -7.34 -3.88
C ALA A 97 -5.70 -8.58 -4.51
N ARG A 98 -4.75 -8.44 -5.43
CA ARG A 98 -4.00 -9.57 -6.00
C ARG A 98 -3.16 -10.30 -4.95
N SER A 99 -2.47 -9.57 -4.08
CA SER A 99 -1.72 -10.17 -2.97
C SER A 99 -2.63 -10.98 -2.04
N LEU A 100 -3.84 -10.49 -1.75
CA LEU A 100 -4.83 -11.21 -0.95
C LEU A 100 -5.30 -12.51 -1.63
N VAL A 101 -5.47 -12.52 -2.97
CA VAL A 101 -5.78 -13.76 -3.71
C VAL A 101 -4.65 -14.78 -3.56
N ILE A 102 -3.39 -14.36 -3.69
CA ILE A 102 -2.23 -15.23 -3.54
C ILE A 102 -2.13 -15.77 -2.10
N ALA A 103 -2.42 -14.94 -1.10
CA ALA A 103 -2.42 -15.37 0.31
C ALA A 103 -3.41 -16.52 0.57
N GLY A 104 -4.53 -16.56 -0.15
CA GLY A 104 -5.51 -17.64 -0.05
C GLY A 104 -5.02 -19.01 -0.54
N VAL A 105 -3.90 -19.08 -1.27
CA VAL A 105 -3.28 -20.35 -1.69
C VAL A 105 -2.72 -21.13 -0.49
N ILE A 106 -2.25 -20.43 0.55
CA ILE A 106 -1.67 -21.04 1.75
C ILE A 106 -2.67 -21.99 2.45
N PRO A 107 -3.88 -21.54 2.84
CA PRO A 107 -4.85 -22.43 3.45
C PRO A 107 -5.32 -23.54 2.50
N LEU A 108 -5.36 -23.32 1.17
CA LEU A 108 -5.68 -24.39 0.23
C LEU A 108 -4.67 -25.54 0.27
N VAL A 109 -3.38 -25.21 0.16
CA VAL A 109 -2.30 -26.21 0.20
C VAL A 109 -2.30 -26.90 1.56
N TYR A 110 -2.42 -26.15 2.65
CA TYR A 110 -2.46 -26.72 4.00
C TYR A 110 -3.67 -27.64 4.21
N GLY A 111 -4.86 -27.23 3.77
CA GLY A 111 -6.07 -28.06 3.84
C GLY A 111 -5.93 -29.38 3.07
N MET A 112 -5.34 -29.35 1.87
CA MET A 112 -5.05 -30.56 1.09
C MET A 112 -4.05 -31.49 1.82
N LEU A 113 -3.01 -30.93 2.45
CA LEU A 113 -2.04 -31.71 3.22
C LEU A 113 -2.68 -32.40 4.41
N GLU A 114 -3.56 -31.71 5.17
CA GLU A 114 -4.26 -32.31 6.31
C GLU A 114 -5.26 -33.40 5.89
N MET A 115 -5.93 -33.23 4.75
CA MET A 115 -6.78 -34.29 4.19
C MET A 115 -5.98 -35.56 3.87
N ASN A 116 -4.76 -35.41 3.33
CA ASN A 116 -3.86 -36.53 3.03
C ASN A 116 -3.31 -37.21 4.29
N ARG A 117 -3.23 -36.50 5.42
CA ARG A 117 -2.81 -37.04 6.73
C ARG A 117 -3.92 -37.81 7.46
N GLY A 118 -5.11 -37.91 6.88
CA GLY A 118 -6.24 -38.63 7.46
C GLY A 118 -7.21 -37.74 8.26
N VAL A 119 -6.90 -36.46 8.48
CA VAL A 119 -7.78 -35.50 9.17
C VAL A 119 -8.72 -34.84 8.15
N ARG A 120 -9.59 -35.66 7.55
CA ARG A 120 -10.41 -35.25 6.39
C ARG A 120 -11.35 -34.08 6.68
N TRP A 121 -11.94 -34.05 7.88
CA TRP A 121 -12.91 -33.01 8.25
C TRP A 121 -12.26 -31.62 8.40
N GLU A 122 -11.22 -31.52 9.21
CA GLU A 122 -10.49 -30.26 9.43
C GLU A 122 -9.87 -29.75 8.12
N GLY A 123 -9.21 -30.63 7.36
CA GLY A 123 -8.63 -30.26 6.07
C GLY A 123 -9.68 -29.76 5.07
N SER A 124 -10.88 -30.37 5.02
CA SER A 124 -11.97 -29.91 4.16
C SER A 124 -12.47 -28.50 4.55
N LEU A 125 -12.60 -28.22 5.85
CA LEU A 125 -13.02 -26.90 6.34
C LEU A 125 -11.99 -25.82 5.97
N ILE A 126 -10.70 -26.11 6.13
CA ILE A 126 -9.63 -25.17 5.77
C ILE A 126 -9.60 -24.94 4.26
N LEU A 127 -9.82 -25.98 3.46
CA LEU A 127 -9.86 -25.87 2.00
C LEU A 127 -11.03 -24.97 1.57
N VAL A 128 -12.23 -25.19 2.10
CA VAL A 128 -13.41 -24.34 1.83
C VAL A 128 -13.15 -22.90 2.28
N PHE A 129 -12.50 -22.70 3.44
CA PHE A 129 -12.10 -21.38 3.91
C PHE A 129 -11.14 -20.68 2.93
N GLY A 130 -10.12 -21.39 2.44
CA GLY A 130 -9.19 -20.87 1.42
C GLY A 130 -9.89 -20.48 0.12
N LEU A 131 -10.84 -21.30 -0.35
CA LEU A 131 -11.64 -20.99 -1.54
C LEU A 131 -12.51 -19.75 -1.32
N LEU A 132 -13.17 -19.64 -0.17
CA LEU A 132 -13.98 -18.47 0.19
C LEU A 132 -13.14 -17.20 0.23
N TRP A 133 -11.96 -17.26 0.86
CA TRP A 133 -11.01 -16.14 0.90
C TRP A 133 -10.61 -15.70 -0.49
N MET A 134 -10.17 -16.64 -1.34
CA MET A 134 -9.77 -16.35 -2.71
C MET A 134 -10.92 -15.78 -3.53
N PHE A 135 -12.14 -16.29 -3.36
CA PHE A 135 -13.33 -15.77 -4.03
C PHE A 135 -13.59 -14.31 -3.63
N LEU A 136 -13.59 -13.99 -2.33
CA LEU A 136 -13.79 -12.62 -1.84
C LEU A 136 -12.68 -11.68 -2.33
N ALA A 137 -11.43 -12.11 -2.30
CA ALA A 137 -10.28 -11.33 -2.77
C ALA A 137 -10.31 -11.11 -4.30
N ALA A 138 -10.74 -12.11 -5.07
CA ALA A 138 -10.89 -12.01 -6.52
C ALA A 138 -12.03 -11.06 -6.90
N GLN A 139 -13.15 -11.12 -6.18
CA GLN A 139 -14.26 -10.19 -6.36
C GLN A 139 -13.84 -8.77 -6.01
N LEU A 140 -13.08 -8.58 -4.93
CA LEU A 140 -12.51 -7.28 -4.56
C LEU A 140 -11.58 -6.71 -5.66
N ASN A 141 -10.84 -7.57 -6.36
CA ASN A 141 -9.97 -7.17 -7.46
C ASN A 141 -10.77 -6.75 -8.73
N ARG A 142 -11.89 -7.41 -9.01
CA ARG A 142 -12.78 -7.08 -10.13
C ARG A 142 -13.66 -5.86 -9.85
N HIS A 143 -14.37 -5.89 -8.72
CA HIS A 143 -15.34 -4.89 -8.29
C HIS A 143 -15.12 -4.54 -6.82
N TYR A 144 -14.64 -3.31 -6.57
CA TYR A 144 -14.41 -2.87 -5.20
C TYR A 144 -15.74 -2.61 -4.49
N HIS A 145 -16.10 -3.49 -3.55
CA HIS A 145 -17.22 -3.30 -2.63
C HIS A 145 -16.77 -3.46 -1.17
N LYS A 146 -17.27 -2.58 -0.29
CA LYS A 146 -16.94 -2.58 1.14
C LYS A 146 -17.26 -3.91 1.82
N ASN A 147 -18.34 -4.58 1.38
CA ASN A 147 -18.79 -5.84 1.96
C ASN A 147 -17.74 -6.95 1.76
N PHE A 148 -17.01 -6.95 0.64
CA PHE A 148 -15.93 -7.92 0.42
C PHE A 148 -14.73 -7.65 1.34
N VAL A 149 -14.41 -6.38 1.61
CA VAL A 149 -13.33 -6.02 2.55
C VAL A 149 -13.71 -6.43 3.97
N PHE A 150 -14.94 -6.16 4.42
CA PHE A 150 -15.41 -6.60 5.73
C PHE A 150 -15.52 -8.12 5.83
N GLY A 151 -15.93 -8.80 4.76
CA GLY A 151 -15.92 -10.27 4.69
C GLY A 151 -14.51 -10.83 4.87
N LEU A 152 -13.52 -10.27 4.16
CA LEU A 152 -12.12 -10.66 4.31
C LEU A 152 -11.58 -10.37 5.72
N LEU A 153 -11.92 -9.23 6.33
CA LEU A 153 -11.56 -8.95 7.73
C LEU A 153 -12.18 -9.97 8.68
N GLY A 154 -13.43 -10.36 8.47
CA GLY A 154 -14.08 -11.41 9.25
C GLY A 154 -13.36 -12.76 9.10
N CYS A 155 -13.01 -13.14 7.87
CA CYS A 155 -12.21 -14.33 7.63
C CYS A 155 -10.83 -14.23 8.29
N ASP A 156 -10.18 -13.07 8.25
CA ASP A 156 -8.84 -12.84 8.80
C ASP A 156 -8.83 -13.07 10.32
N VAL A 157 -9.84 -12.54 11.02
CA VAL A 157 -10.03 -12.76 12.46
C VAL A 157 -10.30 -14.22 12.80
N ILE A 158 -11.16 -14.90 12.04
CA ILE A 158 -11.45 -16.33 12.23
C ILE A 158 -10.19 -17.18 12.01
N GLY A 159 -9.44 -16.88 10.94
CA GLY A 159 -8.18 -17.54 10.62
C GLY A 159 -7.11 -17.31 11.69
N ALA A 160 -6.98 -16.07 12.17
CA ALA A 160 -6.06 -15.71 13.25
C ALA A 160 -6.38 -16.45 14.54
N ALA A 161 -7.66 -16.51 14.93
CA ALA A 161 -8.10 -17.26 16.10
C ALA A 161 -7.76 -18.75 15.96
N TYR A 162 -8.09 -19.36 14.82
CA TYR A 162 -7.79 -20.77 14.56
C TYR A 162 -6.28 -21.07 14.63
N VAL A 163 -5.45 -20.28 13.96
CA VAL A 163 -3.98 -20.44 13.98
C VAL A 163 -3.42 -20.22 15.39
N PHE A 164 -3.93 -19.23 16.12
CA PHE A 164 -3.53 -18.97 17.50
C PHE A 164 -3.80 -20.19 18.40
N PHE A 165 -5.02 -20.74 18.36
CA PHE A 165 -5.35 -21.93 19.15
C PHE A 165 -4.49 -23.14 18.75
N ARG A 166 -4.24 -23.35 17.45
CA ARG A 166 -3.38 -24.44 16.97
C ARG A 166 -1.95 -24.32 17.47
N ILE A 167 -1.35 -23.13 17.39
CA ILE A 167 0.03 -22.88 17.85
C ILE A 167 0.12 -23.09 19.36
N VAL A 168 -0.80 -22.52 20.14
CA VAL A 168 -0.77 -22.62 21.61
C VAL A 168 -0.93 -24.07 22.09
N LEU A 169 -1.76 -24.87 21.40
CA LEU A 169 -2.04 -26.25 21.79
C LEU A 169 -0.98 -27.26 21.32
N HIS A 170 -0.29 -27.02 20.20
CA HIS A 170 0.52 -28.06 19.53
C HIS A 170 1.96 -27.65 19.17
N SER A 171 2.36 -26.38 19.33
CA SER A 171 3.71 -25.95 18.95
C SER A 171 4.73 -26.13 20.08
N GLU A 172 5.85 -26.77 19.77
CA GLU A 172 7.04 -26.83 20.63
C GLU A 172 7.80 -25.50 20.69
N LYS A 173 7.65 -24.63 19.68
CA LYS A 173 8.36 -23.34 19.53
C LYS A 173 7.38 -22.17 19.48
N LEU A 174 6.59 -22.04 20.55
CA LEU A 174 5.48 -21.09 20.65
C LEU A 174 5.85 -19.66 20.26
N PHE A 175 6.99 -19.12 20.72
CA PHE A 175 7.36 -17.73 20.46
C PHE A 175 7.62 -17.43 18.97
N LEU A 176 8.39 -18.28 18.29
CA LEU A 176 8.78 -18.04 16.90
C LEU A 176 7.57 -18.19 15.96
N ASP A 177 6.76 -19.22 16.18
CA ASP A 177 5.57 -19.47 15.37
C ASP A 177 4.52 -18.37 15.55
N LEU A 178 4.32 -17.91 16.78
CA LEU A 178 3.41 -16.80 17.09
C LEU A 178 3.90 -15.48 16.49
N PHE A 179 5.21 -15.21 16.52
CA PHE A 179 5.77 -14.00 15.93
C PHE A 179 5.56 -13.98 14.41
N ILE A 180 5.87 -15.07 13.72
CA ILE A 180 5.71 -15.17 12.26
C ILE A 180 4.22 -15.07 11.88
N ALA A 181 3.35 -15.86 12.52
CA ALA A 181 1.92 -15.81 12.26
C ALA A 181 1.35 -14.42 12.56
N GLY A 182 1.70 -13.84 13.70
CA GLY A 182 1.27 -12.51 14.11
C GLY A 182 1.69 -11.43 13.12
N ALA A 183 2.94 -11.44 12.66
CA ALA A 183 3.43 -10.50 11.66
C ALA A 183 2.64 -10.61 10.33
N LEU A 184 2.33 -11.82 9.89
CA LEU A 184 1.54 -12.05 8.68
C LEU A 184 0.10 -11.54 8.83
N PHE A 185 -0.57 -11.86 9.94
CA PHE A 185 -1.93 -11.36 10.20
C PHE A 185 -1.95 -9.84 10.30
N VAL A 186 -1.02 -9.23 11.03
CA VAL A 186 -0.90 -7.76 11.12
C VAL A 186 -0.72 -7.13 9.73
N LEU A 187 0.11 -7.73 8.86
CA LEU A 187 0.32 -7.24 7.50
C LEU A 187 -0.97 -7.31 6.65
N VAL A 188 -1.69 -8.42 6.73
CA VAL A 188 -2.96 -8.63 6.01
C VAL A 188 -4.03 -7.68 6.52
N THR A 189 -4.21 -7.62 7.84
CA THR A 189 -5.11 -6.70 8.53
C THR A 189 -4.80 -5.26 8.14
N TYR A 190 -3.53 -4.85 8.15
CA TYR A 190 -3.11 -3.50 7.72
C TYR A 190 -3.52 -3.23 6.27
N GLY A 191 -3.26 -4.15 5.35
CA GLY A 191 -3.68 -4.02 3.95
C GLY A 191 -5.19 -3.85 3.80
N LEU A 192 -5.99 -4.62 4.54
CA LEU A 192 -7.45 -4.53 4.54
C LEU A 192 -7.94 -3.21 5.15
N PHE A 193 -7.37 -2.76 6.28
CA PHE A 193 -7.70 -1.46 6.88
C PHE A 193 -7.34 -0.29 5.96
N TYR A 194 -6.19 -0.36 5.29
CA TYR A 194 -5.77 0.64 4.31
C TYR A 194 -6.80 0.75 3.17
N LEU A 195 -7.34 -0.38 2.70
CA LEU A 195 -8.44 -0.39 1.71
C LEU A 195 -9.73 0.24 2.24
N VAL A 196 -10.09 0.04 3.51
CA VAL A 196 -11.27 0.69 4.13
C VAL A 196 -11.07 2.20 4.23
N LEU A 197 -9.89 2.63 4.69
CA LEU A 197 -9.58 4.03 4.91
C LEU A 197 -9.53 4.81 3.59
N MET A 198 -8.92 4.24 2.54
CA MET A 198 -8.84 4.89 1.23
C MET A 198 -10.23 5.36 0.75
N ARG A 199 -11.28 4.54 0.91
CA ARG A 199 -12.65 4.91 0.52
C ARG A 199 -13.21 6.09 1.32
N ARG A 200 -12.86 6.26 2.59
CA ARG A 200 -13.38 7.39 3.39
C ARG A 200 -12.89 8.74 2.86
N SER A 201 -11.79 8.77 2.12
CA SER A 201 -11.26 9.98 1.48
C SER A 201 -11.92 10.33 0.13
N ASP A 202 -12.88 9.52 -0.36
CA ASP A 202 -13.69 9.83 -1.57
C ASP A 202 -14.95 10.67 -1.27
N LYS A 203 -15.30 10.84 0.02
CA LYS A 203 -16.45 11.65 0.45
C LYS A 203 -15.95 12.94 1.09
#